data_AF-A0A1I7BWL4-F1
#
_entry.id   AF-A0A1I7BWL4-F1
#
_cell.length_a   1.000
_cell.length_b   1.000
_cell.length_c   1.000
_cell.angle_alpha   90.00
_cell.angle_beta   90.00
_cell.angle_gamma   90.00
#
_symmetry.space_group_name_H-M   'P 1'
#
loop_
_entity.id
_entity.type
_entity.pdbx_description
1 polymer ?
#
loop_
_entity_poly.entity_id
_entity_poly.type
_entity_poly.pdbx_seq_one_letter_code
_entity_poly.pdbx_strand_id
1 'polypeptide(L)' 'MSRPHTQLAVLLRRCQWMVDEAAYKLGGKRLPATDRQDLAEALDELSAALREYRDAPTDTDVDAGEPPTIVDPES' A
#
# COMPACT_ATOMS: atom_id res chain seq x y z
N MET A 1 -2.54 11.44 11.13
CA MET A 1 -1.89 10.51 10.18
C MET A 1 -1.01 9.57 10.98
N SER A 2 -1.42 8.31 11.16
CA SER A 2 -0.61 7.32 11.89
C SER A 2 0.64 6.98 11.06
N ARG A 3 1.79 6.85 11.72
CA ARG A 3 3.10 6.49 11.09
C ARG A 3 3.03 5.39 10.00
N PRO A 4 2.27 4.28 10.15
CA PRO A 4 2.17 3.26 9.12
C PRO A 4 1.64 3.77 7.76
N HIS A 5 0.67 4.69 7.75
CA HIS A 5 0.14 5.25 6.51
C HIS A 5 1.18 6.09 5.76
N THR A 6 1.95 6.90 6.50
CA THR A 6 3.00 7.73 5.91
C THR A 6 4.13 6.88 5.32
N GLN A 7 4.54 5.81 6.01
CA GLN A 7 5.58 4.91 5.52
C GLN A 7 5.14 4.14 4.28
N LEU A 8 3.91 3.62 4.26
CA LEU A 8 3.37 2.93 3.10
C LEU A 8 3.26 3.87 1.89
N ALA A 9 2.82 5.11 2.09
CA ALA A 9 2.77 6.12 1.03
C ALA A 9 4.15 6.41 0.42
N VAL A 10 5.20 6.46 1.24
CA VAL A 10 6.59 6.64 0.78
C VAL A 10 7.05 5.43 -0.04
N LEU A 11 6.81 4.22 0.45
CA LEU A 11 7.18 2.98 -0.25
C LEU A 11 6.47 2.85 -1.60
N LEU A 12 5.17 3.13 -1.64
CA LEU A 12 4.39 3.14 -2.87
C LEU A 12 4.96 4.12 -3.89
N ARG A 13 5.24 5.36 -3.46
CA ARG A 13 5.80 6.39 -4.35
C ARG A 13 7.17 5.99 -4.86
N ARG A 14 8.04 5.44 -4.00
CA ARG A 14 9.37 4.95 -4.39
C ARG A 14 9.28 3.83 -5.42
N CYS A 15 8.46 2.80 -5.17
CA CYS A 15 8.30 1.66 -6.07
C CYS A 15 7.73 2.08 -7.43
N GLN A 16 6.79 3.04 -7.46
CA GLN A 16 6.29 3.60 -8.72
C GLN A 16 7.44 4.11 -9.60
N TRP A 17 8.30 4.97 -9.05
CA TRP A 17 9.45 5.51 -9.79
C TRP A 17 10.41 4.42 -10.28
N MET A 18 10.68 3.41 -9.45
CA MET A 18 11.60 2.34 -9.80
C MET A 18 11.06 1.45 -10.91
N VAL A 19 9.76 1.17 -10.91
CA VAL A 19 9.09 0.40 -11.98
C VAL A 19 9.07 1.19 -13.29
N ASP A 20 8.77 2.49 -13.25
CA ASP A 20 8.79 3.35 -14.44
C ASP A 20 10.19 3.39 -15.09
N GLU A 21 11.23 3.58 -14.27
CA GLU A 21 12.62 3.58 -14.74
C GLU A 21 13.04 2.21 -15.30
N ALA A 22 12.63 1.12 -14.64
CA ALA A 22 12.92 -0.23 -15.12
C ALA A 22 12.22 -0.53 -16.45
N ALA A 23 10.97 -0.08 -16.63
CA ALA A 23 10.24 -0.21 -17.89
C ALA A 23 10.93 0.56 -19.02
N TYR A 24 11.36 1.80 -18.76
CA TYR A 24 12.16 2.59 -19.70
C TYR A 24 13.46 1.87 -20.11
N LYS A 25 14.23 1.38 -19.13
CA LYS A 25 15.47 0.63 -19.35
C LYS A 25 15.26 -0.70 -20.08
N LEU A 26 14.18 -1.42 -19.80
CA LEU A 26 13.80 -2.65 -20.51
C LEU A 26 13.50 -2.37 -21.98
N GLY A 27 12.76 -1.30 -22.27
CA GLY A 27 12.53 -0.84 -23.65
C GLY A 27 13.84 -0.54 -24.40
N GLY A 28 14.86 -0.06 -23.68
CA GLY A 28 16.21 0.16 -24.19
C GLY A 28 17.16 -1.05 -24.18
N LYS A 29 16.71 -2.25 -23.74
CA LYS A 29 17.55 -3.45 -23.51
C LYS A 29 18.72 -3.23 -22.55
N ARG A 30 18.58 -2.29 -21.60
CA ARG A 30 19.61 -1.83 -20.66
C ARG A 30 19.15 -1.85 -19.21
N LEU A 31 18.45 -2.89 -18.78
CA LEU A 31 18.20 -3.10 -17.36
C LEU A 31 19.34 -3.96 -16.77
N PRO A 32 20.34 -3.37 -16.07
CA PRO A 32 21.46 -4.13 -15.51
C PRO A 32 21.00 -5.02 -14.35
N ALA A 33 21.82 -6.02 -14.00
CA ALA A 33 21.49 -6.98 -12.96
C ALA A 33 21.27 -6.34 -11.58
N THR A 34 22.08 -5.33 -11.24
CA THR A 34 21.95 -4.56 -9.99
C THR A 34 20.58 -3.87 -9.90
N ASP A 35 20.17 -3.14 -10.94
CA ASP A 35 18.85 -2.50 -10.96
C ASP A 35 17.68 -3.50 -10.86
N ARG A 36 17.85 -4.73 -11.38
CA ARG A 36 16.84 -5.79 -11.22
C ARG A 36 16.76 -6.25 -9.77
N GLN A 37 17.90 -6.41 -9.12
CA GLN A 37 17.97 -6.84 -7.72
C GLN A 37 17.39 -5.75 -6.81
N ASP A 38 17.82 -4.49 -6.99
CA ASP A 38 17.33 -3.36 -6.21
C ASP A 38 15.80 -3.20 -6.35
N LEU A 39 15.27 -3.38 -7.57
CA LEU A 39 13.83 -3.36 -7.81
C LEU A 39 13.10 -4.52 -7.12
N ALA A 40 13.65 -5.74 -7.18
CA ALA A 40 13.06 -6.89 -6.51
C ALA A 40 12.99 -6.68 -5.00
N GLU A 41 14.08 -6.23 -4.37
CA GLU A 41 14.13 -5.96 -2.93
C GLU A 41 13.11 -4.88 -2.52
N ALA A 42 12.99 -3.81 -3.29
CA ALA A 42 11.99 -2.76 -3.01
C ALA A 42 10.53 -3.27 -3.16
N LEU A 43 10.26 -4.14 -4.14
CA LEU A 43 8.95 -4.74 -4.31
C LEU A 43 8.61 -5.73 -3.19
N ASP A 44 9.59 -6.48 -2.70
CA ASP A 44 9.43 -7.37 -1.54
C ASP A 44 9.13 -6.56 -0.26
N GLU A 45 9.83 -5.45 -0.04
CA GLU A 45 9.58 -4.52 1.08
C GLU A 45 8.15 -3.95 1.01
N LEU A 46 7.72 -3.48 -0.16
CA LEU A 46 6.34 -2.99 -0.35
C LEU A 46 5.31 -4.10 -0.13
N SER A 47 5.61 -5.31 -0.61
CA SER A 47 4.74 -6.48 -0.42
C SER A 47 4.56 -6.82 1.06
N ALA A 48 5.63 -6.75 1.86
CA ALA A 48 5.57 -6.94 3.30
C ALA A 48 4.75 -5.84 3.98
N ALA A 49 5.03 -4.56 3.67
CA ALA A 49 4.32 -3.42 4.25
C ALA A 49 2.80 -3.44 3.96
N LEU A 50 2.38 -3.87 2.77
CA LEU A 50 0.96 -4.02 2.43
C LEU A 50 0.27 -5.12 3.25
N ARG A 51 0.95 -6.23 3.53
CA ARG A 51 0.42 -7.31 4.38
C ARG A 51 0.30 -6.84 5.83
N GLU A 52 1.32 -6.17 6.34
CA GLU A 52 1.28 -5.57 7.68
C GLU A 52 0.16 -4.52 7.81
N TYR A 53 -0.04 -3.69 6.79
CA TYR A 53 -1.12 -2.71 6.79
C TYR A 53 -2.53 -3.34 6.80
N ARG A 54 -2.72 -4.48 6.11
CA ARG A 54 -3.96 -5.28 6.18
C ARG A 54 -4.19 -5.84 7.58
N ASP A 55 -3.13 -6.35 8.21
CA ASP A 55 -3.21 -7.02 9.51
C ASP A 55 -3.18 -6.02 10.68
N ALA A 56 -2.84 -4.76 10.43
CA ALA A 56 -3.02 -3.67 11.38
C ALA A 56 -4.53 -3.43 11.57
N PRO A 57 -5.00 -3.24 12.82
CA PRO A 57 -6.37 -2.82 13.06
C PRO A 57 -6.54 -1.46 12.39
N THR A 58 -7.17 -1.45 11.21
CA THR A 58 -7.56 -0.20 10.61
C THR A 58 -8.71 0.33 11.47
N ASP A 59 -8.60 1.58 11.95
CA ASP A 59 -9.67 2.28 12.68
C ASP A 59 -11.02 2.31 11.90
N THR A 60 -11.05 1.78 10.68
CA THR A 60 -12.22 1.55 9.82
C THR A 60 -13.05 0.31 10.16
N ASP A 61 -12.62 -0.59 11.04
CA ASP A 61 -13.48 -1.69 11.54
C ASP A 61 -14.47 -1.23 12.63
N VAL A 62 -14.71 0.07 12.76
CA VAL A 62 -15.83 0.61 13.54
C VAL A 62 -16.98 0.93 12.59
N ASP A 63 -17.97 0.04 12.62
CA ASP A 63 -19.37 0.29 12.25
C ASP A 63 -19.76 0.30 10.76
N ALA A 64 -19.56 -0.84 10.11
CA ALA A 64 -20.48 -1.30 9.07
C ALA A 64 -21.40 -2.38 9.67
N GLY A 65 -22.11 -2.05 10.76
CA GLY A 65 -22.72 -3.08 11.60
C GLY A 65 -24.11 -2.78 12.15
N GLU A 66 -24.55 -1.53 12.30
CA GLU A 66 -25.88 -1.28 12.87
C GLU A 66 -26.65 -0.17 12.14
N PRO A 67 -27.73 -0.48 11.39
CA PRO A 67 -28.64 0.56 10.96
C PRO A 67 -29.29 1.19 12.20
N PRO A 68 -29.50 2.52 12.23
CA PRO A 68 -30.11 3.17 13.39
C PRO A 68 -31.50 2.56 13.59
N THR A 69 -31.72 1.93 14.75
CA THR A 69 -33.06 1.57 15.19
C THR A 69 -33.83 2.86 15.35
N ILE A 70 -34.69 3.18 14.37
CA ILE A 70 -35.71 4.21 14.50
C ILE A 70 -36.64 3.74 15.62
N VAL A 71 -36.47 4.31 16.81
CA VAL A 71 -37.46 4.25 17.87
C VAL A 71 -38.59 5.20 17.48
N ASP A 72 -39.73 4.62 17.11
CA ASP A 72 -40.99 5.31 16.88
C ASP A 72 -41.48 5.93 18.20
N PRO A 73 -41.68 7.25 18.30
CA PRO A 73 -42.04 7.86 19.57
C PRO A 73 -43.54 8.20 19.60
N GLU A 74 -44.45 7.22 19.67
CA GLU A 74 -45.84 7.50 20.06
C GLU A 74 -46.42 6.43 21.01
N SER A 75 -46.54 6.79 22.29
CA SER A 75 -47.52 6.26 23.25
C SER A 75 -47.85 7.34 24.27
#